data_AF-A0A1C2GHH5-F1
#
_entry.id   AF-A0A1C2GHH5-F1
#
_cell.length_a   1.000
_cell.length_b   1.000
_cell.length_c   1.000
_cell.angle_alpha   90.00
_cell.angle_beta   90.00
_cell.angle_gamma   90.00
#
_symmetry.space_group_name_H-M   'P 1'
#
loop_
_entity.id
_entity.type
_entity.pdbx_description
1 polymer ?
#
loop_
_entity_poly.entity_id
_entity_poly.type
_entity_poly.pdbx_seq_one_letter_code
_entity_poly.pdbx_strand_id
1 'polypeptide(L)' 'MHFISELISGIFGLIFFVAYLILFLYALLDILKNPNLNQITKLLWILIILVAPILGSLIYIFWGRNQSFL' A
#
# COMPACT_ATOMS: atom_id res chain seq x y z
N MET A 1 -19.66 -24.76 18.63
CA MET A 1 -19.43 -23.29 18.64
C MET A 1 -17.97 -22.93 18.35
N HIS A 2 -16.99 -23.66 18.89
CA HIS A 2 -15.54 -23.43 18.61
C HIS A 2 -15.13 -23.56 17.13
N PHE A 3 -15.71 -24.49 16.36
CA PHE A 3 -15.34 -24.66 14.94
C PHE A 3 -15.75 -23.45 14.06
N ILE A 4 -16.90 -22.84 14.35
CA ILE A 4 -17.41 -21.70 13.58
C ILE A 4 -16.56 -20.44 13.83
N SER A 5 -16.09 -20.23 15.07
CA SER A 5 -15.23 -19.09 15.40
C SER A 5 -13.87 -19.15 14.70
N GLU A 6 -13.28 -20.33 14.54
CA GLU A 6 -12.02 -20.52 13.80
C GLU A 6 -12.19 -20.17 12.31
N LEU A 7 -13.29 -20.62 11.70
CA LEU A 7 -13.60 -20.29 10.30
C LEU A 7 -13.80 -18.78 10.10
N ILE A 8 -14.51 -18.12 11.00
CA ILE A 8 -14.71 -16.66 10.95
C ILE A 8 -13.36 -15.95 11.05
N SER A 9 -12.53 -16.30 12.04
CA SER A 9 -11.19 -15.72 12.21
C SER A 9 -10.32 -15.87 10.96
N GLY A 10 -10.30 -17.07 10.36
CA GLY A 10 -9.53 -17.34 9.15
C GLY A 10 -9.98 -16.50 7.95
N ILE A 11 -11.30 -16.36 7.75
CA ILE A 11 -11.86 -15.53 6.68
C ILE A 11 -11.49 -14.06 6.88
N PHE A 12 -11.62 -13.54 8.11
CA PHE A 12 -11.22 -12.17 8.43
C PHE A 12 -9.73 -11.94 8.14
N GLY A 13 -8.85 -12.86 8.56
CA GLY A 13 -7.41 -12.78 8.27
C GLY A 13 -7.11 -12.73 6.77
N LEU A 14 -7.80 -13.56 5.97
CA LEU A 14 -7.67 -13.54 4.50
C LEU A 14 -8.12 -12.21 3.90
N ILE A 15 -9.23 -11.64 4.35
CA ILE A 15 -9.73 -10.35 3.87
C ILE A 15 -8.70 -9.25 4.15
N PHE A 16 -8.15 -9.20 5.36
CA PHE A 16 -7.12 -8.21 5.70
C PHE A 16 -5.85 -8.38 4.87
N PHE A 17 -5.41 -9.62 4.64
CA PHE A 17 -4.24 -9.91 3.82
C PHE A 17 -4.44 -9.48 2.36
N VAL A 18 -5.61 -9.77 1.79
CA VAL A 18 -5.96 -9.34 0.42
C VAL A 18 -6.05 -7.82 0.33
N ALA A 19 -6.68 -7.16 1.30
CA ALA A 19 -6.76 -5.70 1.34
C ALA A 19 -5.37 -5.06 1.45
N TYR A 20 -4.49 -5.64 2.27
CA TYR A 20 -3.09 -5.24 2.39
C TYR A 20 -2.36 -5.34 1.04
N LEU A 21 -2.47 -6.48 0.34
CA LEU A 21 -1.83 -6.67 -0.96
C LEU A 21 -2.37 -5.71 -2.01
N ILE A 22 -3.67 -5.49 -2.06
CA ILE A 22 -4.30 -4.54 -2.99
C ILE A 22 -3.74 -3.15 -2.75
N LEU A 23 -3.70 -2.69 -1.50
CA LEU A 23 -3.23 -1.35 -1.14
C LEU A 23 -1.75 -1.17 -1.48
N PHE A 24 -0.92 -2.16 -1.17
CA PHE A 24 0.52 -2.15 -1.48
C PHE A 24 0.78 -2.11 -2.99
N LEU A 25 0.18 -3.03 -3.75
CA LEU A 25 0.38 -3.12 -5.20
C LEU A 25 -0.20 -1.91 -5.93
N TYR A 26 -1.36 -1.42 -5.48
CA TYR A 26 -1.97 -0.21 -6.02
C TYR A 26 -1.04 0.99 -5.87
N ALA A 27 -0.51 1.23 -4.66
CA ALA A 27 0.40 2.35 -4.42
C ALA A 27 1.68 2.23 -5.27
N LEU A 28 2.24 1.03 -5.41
CA LEU A 28 3.43 0.80 -6.21
C LEU A 28 3.18 1.07 -7.70
N LEU A 29 2.07 0.58 -8.25
CA LEU A 29 1.68 0.82 -9.65
C LEU A 29 1.39 2.29 -9.90
N ASP A 30 0.76 2.97 -8.95
CA ASP A 30 0.46 4.39 -9.04
C ASP A 30 1.77 5.20 -9.07
N ILE A 31 2.74 4.94 -8.19
CA ILE A 31 4.07 5.60 -8.22
C ILE A 31 4.75 5.47 -9.57
N LEU A 32 4.77 4.25 -10.13
CA LEU A 32 5.45 3.98 -11.39
C LEU A 32 4.79 4.73 -12.54
N LYS A 33 3.46 4.76 -12.58
CA LYS A 33 2.66 5.39 -13.64
C LYS A 33 2.50 6.90 -13.48
N ASN A 34 2.70 7.44 -12.28
CA ASN A 34 2.47 8.86 -12.02
C ASN A 34 3.50 9.73 -12.77
N PRO A 35 3.06 10.56 -13.74
CA PRO A 35 3.96 11.42 -14.52
C PRO A 35 4.42 12.65 -13.71
N ASN A 36 3.75 12.98 -12.61
CA ASN A 36 4.06 14.15 -11.79
C ASN A 36 5.26 13.91 -10.85
N LEU A 37 5.67 12.65 -10.67
CA LEU A 37 6.81 12.28 -9.83
C LEU A 37 8.08 12.18 -10.66
N ASN A 38 9.13 12.89 -10.26
CA ASN A 38 10.45 12.67 -10.82
C ASN A 38 11.03 11.31 -10.40
N GLN A 39 12.06 10.82 -11.09
CA GLN A 39 12.61 9.48 -10.89
C GLN A 39 13.14 9.25 -9.46
N ILE A 40 13.72 10.27 -8.83
CA ILE A 40 14.23 10.20 -7.46
C ILE A 40 13.06 10.08 -6.46
N THR A 41 12.02 10.88 -6.63
CA THR A 41 10.82 10.87 -5.78
C THR A 41 10.09 9.53 -5.89
N LYS A 42 10.03 8.93 -7.08
CA LYS A 42 9.51 7.57 -7.27
C LYS A 42 10.29 6.55 -6.45
N LEU A 43 11.62 6.58 -6.52
CA LEU A 43 12.49 5.66 -5.76
C LEU A 43 12.32 5.84 -4.24
N LEU A 44 12.22 7.08 -3.75
CA LEU A 44 12.00 7.37 -2.35
C LEU A 44 10.68 6.76 -1.85
N TRP A 45 9.58 6.98 -2.58
CA TRP A 45 8.28 6.43 -2.21
C TRP A 45 8.24 4.91 -2.25
N ILE A 46 8.89 4.29 -3.24
CA ILE A 46 9.04 2.83 -3.30
C ILE A 46 9.78 2.31 -2.06
N LEU A 47 10.87 2.98 -1.64
CA LEU A 47 11.62 2.60 -0.44
C LEU A 47 10.78 2.73 0.83
N ILE A 48 10.04 3.83 1.00
CA ILE A 48 9.14 4.05 2.14
C ILE A 48 8.07 2.97 2.21
N ILE A 49 7.46 2.63 1.07
CA ILE A 49 6.45 1.56 0.99
C ILE A 49 7.07 0.19 1.26
N LEU A 50 8.32 -0.05 0.88
CA LEU A 50 8.98 -1.32 1.18
C LEU A 50 9.25 -1.51 2.68
N VAL A 51 9.62 -0.44 3.38
CA VAL A 51 9.89 -0.47 4.83
C VAL A 51 8.59 -0.47 5.64
N ALA A 52 7.59 0.30 5.21
CA ALA A 52 6.32 0.46 5.89
C ALA A 52 5.16 0.29 4.89
N PRO A 53 4.80 -0.93 4.49
CA PRO A 53 3.89 -1.16 3.37
C PRO A 53 2.46 -0.66 3.59
N ILE A 54 1.93 -0.69 4.81
CA ILE A 54 0.61 -0.10 5.10
C ILE A 54 0.71 1.42 5.20
N LEU A 55 1.53 1.90 6.14
CA LEU A 55 1.63 3.33 6.45
C LEU A 55 2.17 4.12 5.25
N GLY A 56 3.23 3.65 4.63
CA GLY A 56 3.85 4.26 3.45
C GLY A 56 2.90 4.35 2.28
N SER A 57 2.13 3.28 2.00
CA SER A 57 1.15 3.29 0.91
C SER A 57 -0.01 4.25 1.20
N LEU A 58 -0.49 4.31 2.45
CA LEU A 58 -1.51 5.29 2.86
C LEU A 58 -0.99 6.72 2.70
N ILE A 59 0.18 7.04 3.25
CA ILE A 59 0.77 8.38 3.15
C ILE A 59 1.01 8.75 1.69
N TYR A 60 1.48 7.81 0.87
CA TYR A 60 1.67 8.04 -0.56
C TYR A 60 0.35 8.42 -1.25
N ILE A 61 -0.72 7.65 -1.03
CA ILE A 61 -2.02 7.88 -1.67
C ILE A 61 -2.63 9.22 -1.26
N PHE A 62 -2.54 9.60 0.02
CA PHE A 62 -3.14 10.84 0.51
C PHE A 62 -2.29 12.08 0.23
N TRP A 63 -0.97 11.96 0.29
CA TRP A 63 -0.05 13.10 0.19
C TRP A 63 0.99 12.94 -0.92
N GLY A 64 1.67 11.78 -0.99
CA GLY A 64 2.78 11.55 -1.91
C GLY A 64 2.45 11.71 -3.39
N ARG A 65 1.25 11.32 -3.84
CA ARG A 65 0.82 11.36 -5.25
C ARG A 65 0.80 12.76 -5.88
N ASN A 66 0.73 13.82 -5.07
CA ASN A 66 0.69 15.22 -5.49
C ASN A 66 2.01 15.95 -5.23
N GLN A 67 3.04 15.26 -4.72
CA GLN A 67 4.35 15.88 -4.49
C GLN A 67 5.11 16.03 -5.80
N SER A 68 5.16 17.24 -6.36
CA SER A 68 6.25 17.65 -7.25
C SER A 68 7.33 18.30 -6.39
N PHE A 69 8.18 17.51 -5.73
CA PHE A 69 9.38 18.07 -5.13
C PHE A 69 10.32 18.49 -6.27
N LEU A 70 10.26 19.79 -6.59
CA LEU A 70 11.11 20.63 -7.47
C LEU A 70 11.78 19.95 -8.68
#